data_AF-A0A6J4X2E1-F1
#
_entry.id   AF-A0A6J4X2E1-F1
#
_cell.length_a   1.000
_cell.length_b   1.000
_cell.length_c   1.000
_cell.angle_alpha   90.00
_cell.angle_beta   90.00
_cell.angle_gamma   90.00
#
_symmetry.space_group_name_H-M   'P 1'
#
loop_
_entity.id
_entity.type
_entity.pdbx_description
1 polymer ?
#
loop_
_entity_poly.entity_id
_entity_poly.type
_entity_poly.pdbx_seq_one_letter_code
_entity_poly.pdbx_strand_id
1 'polypeptide(L)' 'MQDFTLTTYKKLLQELLSSGYSFQTLEDFIQQPKDRIVILHHDVDRKPEKALVIARIEKDASIKASYYFRIVKESYD' A
#
# COMPACT_ATOMS: atom_id res chain seq x y z
N MET A 1 -0.56 20.29 5.53
CA MET A 1 -0.37 18.91 6.01
C MET A 1 0.85 18.36 5.28
N GLN A 2 2.04 18.40 5.92
CA GLN A 2 3.33 18.09 5.28
C GLN A 2 3.75 16.62 5.44
N ASP A 3 3.03 15.83 6.24
CA ASP A 3 3.53 14.53 6.67
C ASP A 3 3.22 13.38 5.69
N PHE A 4 2.16 13.52 4.86
CA PHE A 4 1.72 12.48 3.93
C PHE A 4 2.09 12.83 2.48
N THR A 5 3.39 12.83 2.19
CA THR A 5 3.91 13.01 0.83
C THR A 5 4.40 11.69 0.23
N LEU A 6 4.52 11.62 -1.11
CA LEU A 6 5.13 10.45 -1.78
C LEU A 6 6.57 10.21 -1.32
N THR A 7 7.29 11.28 -0.96
CA THR A 7 8.65 11.18 -0.42
C THR A 7 8.66 10.52 0.95
N THR A 8 7.78 10.96 1.85
CA THR A 8 7.63 10.34 3.18
C THR A 8 7.20 8.88 3.06
N TYR A 9 6.29 8.58 2.13
CA TYR A 9 5.84 7.21 1.88
C TYR A 9 6.97 6.29 1.42
N LYS A 10 7.76 6.72 0.42
CA LYS A 10 8.95 5.98 -0.04
C LYS A 10 9.93 5.73 1.10
N LYS A 11 10.19 6.75 1.92
CA LYS A 11 11.07 6.64 3.08
C LYS A 11 10.53 5.60 4.07
N LEU A 12 9.23 5.62 4.39
CA LEU A 12 8.62 4.63 5.27
C LEU A 12 8.84 3.19 4.76
N LEU A 13 8.56 2.93 3.49
CA LEU A 13 8.75 1.60 2.89
C LEU A 13 10.21 1.14 2.98
N GLN A 14 11.15 2.04 2.70
CA GLN A 14 12.59 1.77 2.79
C GLN A 14 13.03 1.45 4.23
N GLU A 15 12.55 2.20 5.22
CA GLU A 15 12.90 1.95 6.63
C GLU A 15 12.31 0.64 7.15
N LEU A 16 11.11 0.27 6.71
CA LEU A 16 10.50 -1.02 7.06
C LEU A 16 11.29 -2.19 6.45
N LEU A 17 11.65 -2.10 5.17
CA LEU A 17 12.48 -3.10 4.51
C LEU A 17 13.86 -3.23 5.17
N SER A 18 14.54 -2.10 5.45
CA SER A 18 15.86 -2.09 6.10
C SER A 18 15.82 -2.64 7.53
N SER A 19 14.68 -2.49 8.21
CA SER A 19 14.42 -3.05 9.54
C SER A 19 14.04 -4.54 9.53
N GLY A 20 14.04 -5.19 8.35
CA GLY A 20 13.78 -6.62 8.19
C GLY A 20 12.31 -7.01 8.19
N TYR A 21 11.39 -6.06 7.96
CA TYR A 21 9.99 -6.40 7.75
C TYR A 21 9.76 -6.98 6.36
N SER A 22 8.92 -8.01 6.29
CA SER A 22 8.37 -8.52 5.03
C SER A 22 7.00 -7.90 4.75
N PHE A 23 6.62 -7.83 3.49
CA PHE A 23 5.29 -7.37 3.09
C PHE A 23 4.45 -8.54 2.59
N GLN A 24 3.19 -8.59 3.03
CA GLN A 24 2.19 -9.54 2.55
C GLN A 24 0.90 -8.79 2.18
N THR A 25 0.19 -9.30 1.17
CA THR A 25 -1.22 -8.93 1.02
C THR A 25 -2.02 -9.48 2.21
N LEU A 26 -3.22 -8.97 2.43
CA LEU A 26 -4.09 -9.52 3.47
C LEU A 26 -4.39 -11.00 3.20
N GLU A 27 -4.60 -11.36 1.93
CA GLU A 27 -4.81 -12.74 1.49
C GLU A 27 -3.61 -13.64 1.83
N ASP A 28 -2.40 -13.23 1.45
CA ASP A 28 -1.17 -13.99 1.70
C ASP A 28 -0.95 -14.19 3.21
N PHE A 29 -1.25 -13.17 4.02
CA PHE A 29 -1.12 -13.25 5.48
C PHE A 29 -2.13 -14.22 6.10
N ILE A 30 -3.40 -14.20 5.65
CA ILE A 30 -4.43 -15.12 6.16
C ILE A 30 -4.09 -16.57 5.80
N GLN A 31 -3.60 -16.81 4.58
CA GLN A 31 -3.29 -18.16 4.11
C GLN A 31 -1.98 -18.70 4.71
N GLN A 32 -0.93 -17.88 4.75
CA GLN A 32 0.42 -18.26 5.14
C GLN A 32 1.12 -17.09 5.85
N PRO A 33 0.82 -16.84 7.14
CA PRO A 33 1.41 -15.73 7.86
C PRO A 33 2.93 -15.93 8.02
N LYS A 34 3.70 -14.88 7.74
CA LYS A 34 5.13 -14.83 8.07
C LYS A 34 5.34 -14.03 9.36
N ASP A 35 6.53 -14.18 9.94
CA ASP A 35 6.96 -13.35 11.07
C ASP A 35 7.38 -11.95 10.60
N ARG A 36 7.18 -10.95 11.47
CA ARG A 36 7.57 -9.54 11.24
C ARG A 36 7.08 -8.99 9.89
N ILE A 37 5.77 -8.97 9.74
CA ILE A 37 5.12 -8.54 8.50
C ILE A 37 4.47 -7.18 8.62
N VAL A 38 4.35 -6.50 7.48
CA VAL A 38 3.52 -5.32 7.28
C VAL A 38 2.48 -5.65 6.21
N ILE A 39 1.22 -5.37 6.52
CA ILE A 39 0.12 -5.41 5.55
C ILE A 39 -0.22 -3.97 5.20
N LEU A 40 -0.02 -3.62 3.93
CA LEU A 40 -0.48 -2.34 3.40
C LEU A 40 -1.89 -2.56 2.84
N HIS A 41 -2.87 -1.88 3.44
CA HIS A 41 -4.17 -1.70 2.82
C HIS A 41 -4.31 -0.28 2.28
N HIS A 42 -5.07 -0.12 1.20
CA HIS A 42 -5.45 1.18 0.66
C HIS A 42 -6.94 1.21 0.38
N ASP A 43 -7.65 2.12 1.03
CA ASP A 43 -9.03 2.46 0.67
C ASP A 43 -9.00 3.46 -0.49
N VAL A 44 -9.57 3.05 -1.62
CA VAL A 44 -9.66 3.86 -2.83
C VAL A 44 -11.10 4.33 -3.01
N ASP A 45 -11.37 5.57 -2.59
CA ASP A 45 -12.70 6.16 -2.66
C ASP A 45 -13.02 6.78 -4.02
N ARG A 46 -12.48 7.97 -4.32
CA ARG A 46 -12.92 8.82 -5.45
C ARG A 46 -11.94 8.93 -6.61
N LYS A 47 -10.63 8.79 -6.34
CA LYS A 47 -9.56 9.11 -7.31
C LYS A 47 -8.62 7.94 -7.50
N PRO A 48 -8.99 6.93 -8.32
CA PRO A 48 -8.18 5.74 -8.53
C PRO A 48 -6.79 6.05 -9.12
N GLU A 49 -6.63 7.19 -9.79
CA GLU A 49 -5.34 7.63 -10.35
C GLU A 49 -4.32 7.93 -9.24
N LYS A 50 -4.78 8.43 -8.09
CA LYS A 50 -3.90 8.63 -6.92
C LYS A 50 -3.43 7.29 -6.36
N ALA A 51 -4.32 6.32 -6.28
CA ALA A 51 -3.99 4.96 -5.87
C ALA A 51 -2.98 4.31 -6.83
N LEU A 52 -3.10 4.58 -8.14
CA LEU A 52 -2.14 4.09 -9.13
C LEU A 52 -0.71 4.63 -8.89
N VAL A 53 -0.57 5.88 -8.44
CA VAL A 53 0.75 6.43 -8.10
C VAL A 53 1.38 5.67 -6.92
N ILE A 54 0.58 5.37 -5.89
CA ILE A 54 1.01 4.56 -4.74
C ILE A 54 1.38 3.14 -5.18
N ALA A 55 0.55 2.50 -5.99
CA ALA A 55 0.78 1.15 -6.50
C ALA A 55 2.05 1.03 -7.32
N ARG A 56 2.40 2.06 -8.10
CA ARG A 56 3.68 2.11 -8.84
C ARG A 56 4.87 2.17 -7.88
N ILE A 57 4.81 3.00 -6.85
CA ILE A 57 5.88 3.10 -5.85
C ILE A 57 6.10 1.75 -5.15
N GLU A 58 5.03 1.07 -4.75
CA GLU A 58 5.11 -0.25 -4.12
C GLU A 58 5.67 -1.31 -5.05
N LYS A 59 5.21 -1.31 -6.31
CA LYS A 59 5.73 -2.21 -7.35
C LYS A 59 7.23 -2.00 -7.57
N ASP A 60 7.68 -0.76 -7.66
CA ASP A 60 9.10 -0.42 -7.82
C ASP A 60 9.94 -0.89 -6.62
N ALA A 61 9.33 -0.94 -5.42
CA ALA A 61 9.92 -1.49 -4.21
C ALA A 61 9.76 -3.02 -4.06
N SER A 62 9.17 -3.72 -5.05
CA SER A 62 8.82 -5.14 -4.98
C SER A 62 7.88 -5.52 -3.83
N ILE A 63 7.02 -4.59 -3.42
CA ILE A 63 6.04 -4.73 -2.35
C ILE A 63 4.67 -5.05 -2.94
N LYS A 64 3.95 -5.98 -2.31
CA LYS A 64 2.54 -6.24 -2.58
C LYS A 64 1.67 -5.58 -1.51
N ALA A 65 0.56 -4.98 -1.92
CA ALA A 65 -0.43 -4.36 -1.04
C ALA A 65 -1.85 -4.73 -1.48
N SER A 66 -2.82 -4.49 -0.61
CA SER A 66 -4.23 -4.77 -0.87
C SER A 66 -4.98 -3.46 -1.15
N TYR A 67 -5.70 -3.38 -2.26
CA TYR A 67 -6.44 -2.18 -2.68
C TYR A 67 -7.94 -2.46 -2.66
N TYR A 68 -8.68 -1.69 -1.87
CA TYR A 68 -10.13 -1.79 -1.74
C TYR A 68 -10.76 -0.64 -2.50
N PHE A 69 -11.29 -0.95 -3.69
CA PHE A 69 -11.98 0.04 -4.52
C PHE A 69 -13.42 0.15 -4.07
N ARG A 70 -13.79 1.33 -3.58
CA ARG A 70 -15.20 1.65 -3.36
C ARG A 70 -15.85 1.89 -4.71
N ILE A 71 -16.91 1.14 -5.03
CA ILE A 71 -17.69 1.29 -6.26
C ILE A 71 -19.09 1.80 -5.93
N VAL A 72 -19.26 3.12 -5.98
CA VAL A 72 -20.54 3.84 -5.90
C VAL A 72 -20.62 4.86 -7.04
N LYS A 73 -21.77 5.52 -7.25
CA LYS A 73 -21.90 6.51 -8.34
C LYS A 73 -20.84 7.61 -8.24
N GLU A 74 -20.54 8.05 -7.03
CA GLU A 74 -19.58 9.11 -6.69
C GLU A 74 -18.11 8.67 -6.74
N SER A 75 -17.83 7.38 -7.02
CA SER A 75 -16.47 6.84 -7.12
C SER A 75 -15.76 7.22 -8.42
N TYR A 76 -16.50 7.75 -9.39
CA TYR A 76 -16.01 8.11 -10.72
C TYR A 76 -16.09 9.63 -11.00
N ASP A 77 -16.37 10.43 -9.95
CA ASP A 77 -16.49 11.90 -10.01
C ASP A 77 -15.15 12.64 -9.83
#